data_AF-A0A7R9VPJ2-F1
#
_entry.id   AF-A0A7R9VPJ2-F1
#
_cell.length_a   1.000
_cell.length_b   1.000
_cell.length_c   1.000
_cell.angle_alpha   90.00
_cell.angle_beta   90.00
_cell.angle_gamma   90.00
#
_symmetry.space_group_name_H-M   'P 1'
#
loop_
_entity.id
_entity.type
_entity.pdbx_description
1 polymer ?
#
loop_
_entity_poly.entity_id
_entity_poly.type
_entity_poly.pdbx_seq_one_letter_code
_entity_poly.pdbx_strand_id
1 'polypeptide(L)'
;QGATSHSPGVVPQPSVPRLTARMPRLAARAAHLTFAHSWMSARHDSHAMHPPALHVQKILPPPQSSVLVRRGEWEAAQTVSELGIYGTLLRRGSGAGAELLLNKEVGHLVRTKAITSNEGGVAAGFAVLDSPYLV
;
A
#
# COMPACT_ATOMS: atom_id res chain seq x y z
N GLN A 1 27.97 -8.78 37.84
CA GLN A 1 29.30 -8.33 37.40
C GLN A 1 29.30 -8.30 35.88
N GLY A 2 29.74 -7.19 35.27
CA GLY A 2 30.03 -7.12 33.82
C GLY A 2 28.92 -6.52 32.95
N ALA A 3 28.90 -5.19 32.85
CA ALA A 3 28.23 -4.46 31.78
C ALA A 3 29.11 -4.45 30.51
N THR A 4 28.52 -4.63 29.33
CA THR A 4 29.10 -4.20 28.06
C THR A 4 28.09 -3.35 27.31
N SER A 5 28.18 -2.04 27.53
CA SER A 5 27.47 -1.01 26.79
C SER A 5 28.06 -0.88 25.39
N HIS A 6 27.32 -1.26 24.35
CA HIS A 6 27.64 -0.86 22.98
C HIS A 6 27.05 0.53 22.74
N SER A 7 27.92 1.54 22.79
CA SER A 7 27.59 2.91 22.39
C SER A 7 27.30 2.96 20.88
N PRO A 8 26.18 3.53 20.42
CA PRO A 8 26.02 3.84 19.01
C PRO A 8 26.99 4.97 18.66
N GLY A 9 27.84 4.72 17.67
CA GLY A 9 28.82 5.68 17.17
C GLY A 9 28.13 6.98 16.75
N VAL A 10 28.65 8.10 17.24
CA VAL A 10 28.25 9.45 16.84
C VAL A 10 28.60 9.62 15.36
N VAL A 11 27.59 9.69 14.51
CA VAL A 11 27.74 10.09 13.10
C VAL A 11 28.07 11.59 13.10
N PRO A 12 29.19 12.03 12.50
CA PRO A 12 29.50 13.45 12.41
C PRO A 12 28.45 14.15 11.56
N GLN A 13 27.74 15.11 12.17
CA GLN A 13 26.85 16.03 11.46
C GLN A 13 27.69 16.86 10.48
N PRO A 14 27.40 16.87 9.16
CA PRO A 14 28.11 17.72 8.23
C PRO A 14 27.77 19.18 8.54
N SER A 15 28.80 20.01 8.68
CA SER A 15 28.67 21.44 8.93
C SER A 15 27.99 22.12 7.74
N VAL A 16 26.82 22.73 7.98
CA VAL A 16 26.15 23.58 7.00
C VAL A 16 26.94 24.89 6.88
N PRO A 17 27.46 25.27 5.70
CA PRO A 17 28.11 26.57 5.55
C PRO A 17 27.06 27.66 5.73
N ARG A 18 27.30 28.60 6.66
CA ARG A 18 26.51 29.84 6.72
C ARG A 18 26.72 30.58 5.40
N LEU A 19 25.66 30.68 4.61
CA LEU A 19 25.66 31.41 3.36
C LEU A 19 25.69 32.92 3.65
N THR A 20 26.88 33.48 3.86
CA THR A 20 27.08 34.92 3.86
C THR A 20 27.52 35.37 2.47
N ALA A 21 26.83 36.39 1.98
CA ALA A 21 27.14 37.23 0.82
C ALA A 21 26.97 36.62 -0.60
N ARG A 22 25.99 37.22 -1.31
CA ARG A 22 25.79 37.32 -2.78
C ARG A 22 26.79 36.59 -3.67
N MET A 23 26.40 35.39 -4.12
CA MET A 23 27.04 34.73 -5.26
C MET A 23 26.32 35.07 -6.58
N PRO A 24 27.07 35.24 -7.70
CA PRO A 24 26.47 35.47 -9.02
C PRO A 24 25.68 34.24 -9.50
N ARG A 25 24.55 34.48 -10.19
CA ARG A 25 23.54 33.46 -10.57
C ARG A 25 24.08 32.22 -11.32
N LEU A 26 25.27 32.29 -11.94
CA LEU A 26 25.91 31.13 -12.56
C LEU A 26 26.50 30.13 -11.54
N ALA A 27 27.08 30.61 -10.43
CA ALA A 27 27.71 29.74 -9.43
C ALA A 27 26.69 28.92 -8.63
N ALA A 28 25.49 29.47 -8.40
CA ALA A 28 24.39 28.77 -7.73
C ALA A 28 23.90 27.54 -8.54
N ARG A 29 23.86 27.61 -9.87
CA ARG A 29 23.44 26.48 -10.72
C ARG A 29 24.46 25.34 -10.71
N ALA A 30 25.75 25.65 -10.63
CA ALA A 30 26.80 24.65 -10.55
C ALA A 30 26.77 23.88 -9.22
N ALA A 31 26.62 24.59 -8.09
CA ALA A 31 26.54 23.96 -6.76
C ALA A 31 25.32 23.02 -6.60
N HIS A 32 24.17 23.38 -7.19
CA HIS A 32 22.98 22.52 -7.19
C HIS A 32 23.17 21.24 -8.01
N LEU A 33 23.89 21.29 -9.14
CA LEU A 33 24.14 20.13 -9.99
C LEU A 33 25.11 19.13 -9.34
N THR A 34 26.15 19.62 -8.65
CA THR A 34 27.10 18.76 -7.93
C THR A 34 26.46 18.11 -6.70
N PHE A 35 25.57 18.83 -6.00
CA PHE A 35 24.80 18.26 -4.88
C PHE A 35 23.82 17.20 -5.35
N ALA A 36 23.11 17.44 -6.46
CA ALA A 36 22.20 16.46 -7.06
C ALA A 36 22.94 15.21 -7.58
N HIS A 37 24.12 15.37 -8.19
CA HIS A 37 24.95 14.24 -8.61
C HIS A 37 25.52 13.46 -7.42
N SER A 38 25.98 14.14 -6.37
CA SER A 38 26.45 13.48 -5.14
C SER A 38 25.31 12.71 -4.45
N TRP A 39 24.10 13.29 -4.39
CA TRP A 39 22.90 12.62 -3.88
C TRP A 39 22.43 11.44 -4.74
N MET A 40 22.49 11.55 -6.08
CA MET A 40 22.17 10.45 -6.99
C MET A 40 23.23 9.34 -6.94
N SER A 41 24.49 9.69 -6.73
CA SER A 41 25.59 8.73 -6.62
C SER A 41 25.63 8.04 -5.25
N ALA A 42 25.18 8.71 -4.18
CA ALA A 42 25.03 8.14 -2.84
C ALA A 42 23.82 7.19 -2.69
N ARG A 43 22.99 7.04 -3.74
CA ARG A 43 21.91 6.03 -3.79
C ARG A 43 22.38 4.67 -4.31
N HIS A 44 23.67 4.51 -4.58
CA HIS A 44 24.29 3.24 -5.00
C HIS A 44 24.97 2.49 -3.85
N ASP A 45 24.48 2.65 -2.62
CA ASP A 45 24.86 1.73 -1.53
C ASP A 45 23.91 0.54 -1.52
N SER A 46 24.52 -0.63 -1.67
CA SER A 46 23.95 -1.97 -1.81
C SER A 46 23.12 -2.42 -0.61
N HIS A 47 21.89 -1.90 -0.51
CA HIS A 47 20.78 -2.59 0.12
C HIS A 47 19.84 -3.02 -1.00
N ALA A 48 19.48 -4.30 -1.07
CA ALA A 48 18.46 -4.79 -1.98
C ALA A 48 17.21 -3.90 -1.82
N MET A 49 16.96 -3.05 -2.81
CA MET A 49 15.80 -2.16 -2.82
C MET A 49 14.57 -3.04 -3.00
N HIS A 50 14.00 -3.52 -1.90
CA HIS A 50 12.70 -4.16 -1.93
C HIS A 50 11.68 -3.11 -2.43
N PRO A 51 10.78 -3.48 -3.35
CA PRO A 51 9.74 -2.56 -3.80
C PRO A 51 8.94 -2.06 -2.59
N PRO A 52 8.40 -0.83 -2.63
CA PRO A 52 7.61 -0.31 -1.53
C PRO A 52 6.40 -1.22 -1.31
N ALA A 53 6.35 -1.87 -0.15
CA ALA A 53 5.28 -2.76 0.27
C ALA A 53 4.73 -2.29 1.62
N LEU A 54 3.41 -2.30 1.77
CA LEU A 54 2.74 -2.10 3.04
C LEU A 54 2.60 -3.45 3.75
N HIS A 55 2.95 -3.51 5.03
CA HIS A 55 2.65 -4.65 5.88
C HIS A 55 1.23 -4.51 6.44
N VAL A 56 0.37 -5.50 6.18
CA VAL A 56 -0.99 -5.58 6.69
C VAL A 56 -1.17 -6.88 7.45
N GLN A 57 -1.97 -6.86 8.51
CA GLN A 57 -2.32 -8.08 9.23
C GLN A 57 -3.22 -8.95 8.36
N LYS A 58 -2.90 -10.24 8.22
CA LYS A 58 -3.77 -11.20 7.54
C LYS A 58 -5.01 -11.45 8.40
N ILE A 59 -6.19 -11.21 7.83
CA ILE A 59 -7.47 -11.56 8.44
C ILE A 59 -7.71 -13.05 8.20
N LEU A 60 -8.11 -13.79 9.24
CA LEU A 60 -8.34 -15.23 9.22
C LEU A 60 -9.81 -15.54 9.60
N PRO A 61 -10.75 -15.39 8.66
CA PRO A 61 -12.15 -15.72 8.92
C PRO A 61 -12.35 -17.23 9.12
N PRO A 62 -13.40 -17.67 9.82
CA PRO A 62 -13.75 -19.08 9.95
C PRO A 62 -13.99 -19.70 8.56
N PRO A 63 -13.37 -20.86 8.24
CA PRO A 63 -13.61 -21.55 6.99
C PRO A 63 -15.04 -22.05 6.87
N GLN A 64 -15.57 -22.07 5.66
CA GLN A 64 -16.88 -22.64 5.34
C GLN A 64 -16.74 -23.75 4.31
N SER A 65 -17.59 -24.77 4.38
CA SER A 65 -17.70 -25.77 3.31
C SER A 65 -18.57 -25.20 2.19
N SER A 66 -18.04 -25.10 0.98
CA SER A 66 -18.76 -24.54 -0.17
C SER A 66 -18.48 -25.32 -1.45
N VAL A 67 -19.36 -25.18 -2.43
CA VAL A 67 -19.15 -25.69 -3.79
C VAL A 67 -18.83 -24.51 -4.71
N LEU A 68 -17.64 -24.55 -5.30
CA LEU A 68 -17.19 -23.55 -6.27
C LEU A 68 -17.52 -24.05 -7.67
N VAL A 69 -18.28 -23.27 -8.45
CA VAL A 69 -18.63 -23.62 -9.83
C VAL A 69 -17.91 -22.70 -10.80
N ARG A 70 -17.16 -23.26 -11.75
CA ARG A 70 -16.39 -22.53 -12.75
C ARG A 70 -16.43 -23.27 -14.08
N ARG A 71 -16.82 -22.57 -15.15
CA ARG A 71 -16.87 -23.13 -16.52
C ARG A 71 -17.68 -24.44 -16.62
N GLY A 72 -18.74 -24.57 -15.82
CA GLY A 72 -19.59 -25.77 -15.79
C GLY A 72 -19.09 -26.89 -14.87
N GLU A 73 -17.86 -26.81 -14.38
CA GLU A 73 -17.29 -27.76 -13.42
C GLU A 73 -17.48 -27.28 -11.99
N TRP A 74 -17.60 -28.22 -11.06
CA TRP A 74 -17.76 -27.93 -9.64
C TRP A 74 -16.67 -28.58 -8.78
N GLU A 75 -16.34 -27.92 -7.68
CA GLU A 75 -15.37 -28.40 -6.70
C GLU A 75 -15.88 -28.10 -5.29
N ALA A 76 -15.94 -29.11 -4.41
CA ALA A 76 -16.18 -28.90 -3.00
C ALA A 76 -14.88 -28.51 -2.29
N ALA A 77 -14.87 -27.40 -1.57
CA ALA A 77 -13.67 -26.87 -0.92
C ALA A 77 -13.98 -26.22 0.43
N GLN A 78 -12.95 -26.10 1.27
CA GLN A 78 -12.95 -25.14 2.37
C GLN A 78 -12.67 -23.75 1.82
N THR A 79 -13.57 -22.83 2.08
CA THR A 79 -13.57 -21.49 1.50
C THR A 79 -13.58 -20.41 2.56
N VAL A 80 -13.26 -19.20 2.12
CA VAL A 80 -13.44 -17.97 2.86
C VAL A 80 -14.10 -16.95 1.96
N SER A 81 -14.96 -16.11 2.54
CA SER A 81 -15.72 -15.10 1.82
C SER A 81 -15.25 -13.68 2.18
N GLU A 82 -15.21 -12.81 1.18
CA GLU A 82 -14.87 -11.40 1.27
C GLU A 82 -16.12 -10.57 0.89
N LEU A 83 -16.73 -9.88 1.87
CA LEU A 83 -17.86 -8.98 1.65
C LEU A 83 -17.36 -7.58 1.26
N GLY A 84 -17.74 -7.14 0.06
CA GLY A 84 -17.58 -5.77 -0.42
C GLY A 84 -18.90 -5.01 -0.38
N ILE A 85 -18.86 -3.75 0.05
CA ILE A 85 -20.00 -2.83 0.06
C ILE A 85 -19.75 -1.72 -0.95
N TYR A 86 -20.68 -1.50 -1.87
CA TYR A 86 -20.60 -0.43 -2.85
C TYR A 86 -21.11 0.89 -2.26
N GLY A 87 -20.34 1.95 -2.46
CA GLY A 87 -20.72 3.32 -2.10
C GLY A 87 -20.72 4.23 -3.33
N THR A 88 -21.70 5.13 -3.40
CA THR A 88 -21.76 6.22 -4.39
C THR A 88 -21.57 7.56 -3.70
N LEU A 89 -20.59 8.33 -4.18
CA LEU A 89 -20.29 9.68 -3.70
C LEU A 89 -20.39 10.68 -4.87
N LEU A 90 -21.18 11.74 -4.70
CA LEU A 90 -21.25 12.86 -5.64
C LEU A 90 -21.05 14.18 -4.88
N ARG A 91 -20.14 15.01 -5.39
CA ARG A 91 -19.86 16.34 -4.85
C ARG A 91 -19.86 17.38 -5.95
N ARG A 92 -20.21 18.63 -5.60
CA ARG A 92 -20.15 19.79 -6.48
C ARG A 92 -19.11 20.78 -5.96
N GLY A 93 -18.23 21.25 -6.85
CA GLY A 93 -17.10 22.11 -6.51
C GLY A 93 -15.87 21.33 -6.03
N SER A 94 -14.83 22.04 -5.59
CA SER A 94 -13.54 21.46 -5.16
C SER A 94 -13.09 21.94 -3.79
N GLY A 95 -12.14 21.21 -3.19
CA GLY A 95 -11.53 21.56 -1.90
C GLY A 95 -12.47 21.43 -0.71
N ALA A 96 -12.13 22.14 0.38
CA ALA A 96 -12.86 22.07 1.65
C ALA A 96 -14.30 22.60 1.55
N GLY A 97 -14.60 23.48 0.59
CA GLY A 97 -15.93 24.06 0.39
C GLY A 97 -16.85 23.27 -0.54
N ALA A 98 -16.42 22.10 -1.06
CA ALA A 98 -17.24 21.35 -2.01
C ALA A 98 -18.50 20.77 -1.35
N GLU A 99 -19.65 21.07 -1.95
CA GLU A 99 -20.98 20.63 -1.52
C GLU A 99 -21.11 19.11 -1.73
N LEU A 100 -21.59 18.40 -0.71
CA LEU A 100 -21.89 16.97 -0.81
C LEU A 100 -23.32 16.79 -1.31
N LEU A 101 -23.48 16.25 -2.52
CA LEU A 101 -24.79 16.01 -3.14
C LEU A 101 -25.32 14.60 -2.86
N LEU A 102 -24.43 13.62 -2.79
CA LEU A 102 -24.78 12.23 -2.54
C LEU A 102 -23.65 11.52 -1.79
N ASN A 103 -24.00 10.77 -0.77
CA ASN A 103 -23.14 9.79 -0.12
C ASN A 103 -24.03 8.65 0.36
N LYS A 104 -24.06 7.55 -0.40
CA LYS A 104 -24.96 6.43 -0.10
C LYS A 104 -24.28 5.10 -0.33
N GLU A 105 -24.59 4.14 0.52
CA GLU A 105 -24.44 2.72 0.23
C GLU A 105 -25.43 2.33 -0.88
N VAL A 106 -25.01 1.50 -1.83
CA VAL A 106 -25.82 1.10 -3.00
C VAL A 106 -25.83 -0.41 -3.26
N GLY A 107 -25.48 -1.22 -2.25
CA GLY A 107 -25.51 -2.68 -2.32
C GLY A 107 -24.14 -3.32 -2.03
N HIS A 108 -24.02 -4.59 -2.36
CA HIS A 108 -22.88 -5.41 -1.97
C HIS A 108 -22.45 -6.42 -3.04
N LEU A 109 -21.26 -6.99 -2.84
CA LEU A 109 -20.70 -8.11 -3.60
C LEU A 109 -20.01 -9.05 -2.62
N VAL A 110 -20.37 -10.33 -2.61
CA VAL A 110 -19.61 -11.35 -1.89
C VAL A 110 -18.75 -12.10 -2.90
N ARG A 111 -17.47 -12.24 -2.57
CA ARG A 111 -16.52 -13.07 -3.32
C ARG A 111 -16.05 -14.20 -2.43
N THR A 112 -16.09 -15.42 -2.95
CA THR A 112 -15.70 -16.61 -2.19
C THR A 112 -14.55 -17.32 -2.89
N LYS A 113 -13.51 -17.69 -2.14
CA LYS A 113 -12.32 -18.38 -2.65
C LYS A 113 -11.96 -19.57 -1.76
N ALA A 114 -11.22 -20.53 -2.32
CA ALA A 114 -10.62 -21.59 -1.52
C ALA A 114 -9.63 -20.98 -0.50
N ILE A 115 -9.56 -21.53 0.71
CA ILE A 115 -8.67 -21.05 1.78
C ILE A 115 -7.18 -21.11 1.39
N THR A 116 -6.83 -22.00 0.46
CA THR A 116 -5.48 -22.19 -0.07
C THR A 116 -5.05 -21.12 -1.07
N SER A 117 -5.98 -20.30 -1.56
CA SER A 117 -5.70 -19.26 -2.56
C SER A 117 -5.29 -17.93 -1.90
N ASN A 118 -4.20 -17.35 -2.40
CA ASN A 118 -3.70 -16.05 -1.94
C ASN A 118 -4.32 -14.88 -2.73
N GLU A 119 -4.88 -15.16 -3.90
CA GLU A 119 -5.55 -14.23 -4.80
C GLU A 119 -7.08 -14.29 -4.61
N GLY A 120 -7.79 -13.17 -4.86
CA GLY A 120 -9.24 -13.08 -4.65
C GLY A 120 -10.03 -12.53 -5.84
N GLY A 121 -9.38 -12.40 -7.01
CA GLY A 121 -9.99 -11.80 -8.20
C GLY A 121 -10.95 -12.76 -8.89
N VAL A 122 -12.21 -12.35 -9.11
CA VAL A 122 -13.20 -13.12 -9.88
C VAL A 122 -12.83 -13.15 -11.37
N ALA A 123 -12.54 -11.99 -11.96
CA ALA A 123 -12.17 -11.89 -13.38
C ALA A 123 -10.85 -12.62 -13.70
N ALA A 124 -9.91 -12.63 -12.75
CA ALA A 124 -8.66 -13.38 -12.86
C ALA A 124 -8.86 -14.91 -12.64
N GLY A 125 -10.04 -15.33 -12.18
CA GLY A 125 -10.39 -16.73 -12.02
C GLY A 125 -9.90 -17.36 -10.71
N PHE A 126 -9.69 -16.59 -9.63
CA PHE A 126 -9.30 -17.11 -8.31
C PHE A 126 -10.47 -17.22 -7.33
N ALA A 127 -11.49 -16.37 -7.47
CA ALA A 127 -12.70 -16.37 -6.65
C ALA A 127 -13.96 -16.58 -7.53
N VAL A 128 -15.07 -16.92 -6.89
CA VAL A 128 -16.41 -16.95 -7.49
C VAL A 128 -17.30 -15.88 -6.87
N LEU A 129 -18.40 -15.55 -7.56
CA LEU A 129 -19.47 -14.73 -7.01
C LEU A 129 -20.30 -15.53 -6.01
N ASP A 130 -20.73 -14.87 -4.96
CA ASP A 130 -21.52 -15.45 -3.88
C ASP A 130 -22.56 -14.44 -3.36
N SER A 131 -23.45 -14.88 -2.48
CA SER A 131 -24.45 -14.06 -1.80
C SER A 131 -24.34 -14.21 -0.28
N PRO A 132 -24.56 -13.14 0.50
CA PRO A 132 -24.57 -13.26 1.95
C PRO A 132 -25.81 -14.04 2.40
N TYR A 133 -25.61 -14.99 3.30
CA TYR A 133 -26.69 -15.61 4.07
C TYR A 133 -26.68 -15.02 5.48
N LEU A 134 -27.75 -14.31 5.85
CA LEU A 134 -27.87 -13.70 7.16
C LEU A 134 -28.26 -14.79 8.18
N VAL A 135 -27.45 -14.91 9.22
CA VAL A 135 -27.60 -15.91 10.31
C VAL A 135 -28.01 -15.25 11.62
#